data_AF-A0A6I7WLJ0-F1
#
_entry.id   AF-A0A6I7WLJ0-F1
#
_cell.length_a   1.000
_cell.length_b   1.000
_cell.length_c   1.000
_cell.angle_alpha   90.00
_cell.angle_beta   90.00
_cell.angle_gamma   90.00
#
_symmetry.space_group_name_H-M   'P 1'
#
loop_
_entity.id
_entity.type
_entity.pdbx_description
1 polymer ?
#
loop_
_entity_poly.entity_id
_entity_poly.type
_entity_poly.pdbx_seq_one_letter_code
_entity_poly.pdbx_strand_id
1 'polypeptide(L)'
;MDQDFLDILQQHTAGNPMNSSIRWTYLKPREIVSELLKKGYSVSRNIVRYLLKKHEYVKRKAQKNITMGGHPDRNAQFENITQLKQDYLDAGNPVISMDTKKKELLGTFYRNGSLYTQAAIQTNDHDFPSSATGSVIPHGFYDLKRNTGYITLGTSHDTSEFACDSLF
;
A
#
# COMPACT_ATOMS: atom_id res chain seq x y z
N MET A 1 21.28 -18.19 26.45
CA MET A 1 20.78 -17.68 25.15
C MET A 1 19.37 -17.12 25.24
N ASP A 2 18.34 -17.87 25.66
CA ASP A 2 16.98 -17.31 25.79
C ASP A 2 16.91 -16.12 26.76
N GLN A 3 17.55 -16.24 27.92
CA GLN A 3 17.62 -15.14 28.90
C GLN A 3 18.34 -13.92 28.31
N ASP A 4 19.50 -14.14 27.70
CA ASP A 4 20.27 -13.08 27.03
C ASP A 4 19.48 -12.37 25.92
N PHE A 5 18.68 -13.12 25.16
CA PHE A 5 17.78 -12.56 24.15
C PHE A 5 16.69 -11.70 24.79
N LEU A 6 16.08 -12.15 25.90
CA LEU A 6 15.08 -11.37 26.62
C LEU A 6 15.68 -10.12 27.26
N ASP A 7 16.89 -10.19 27.81
CA ASP A 7 17.60 -9.05 28.39
C ASP A 7 17.87 -7.98 27.32
N ILE A 8 18.30 -8.39 26.12
CA ILE A 8 18.46 -7.47 24.99
C ILE A 8 17.11 -6.81 24.66
N LEU A 9 16.02 -7.57 24.61
CA LEU A 9 14.71 -7.02 24.25
C LEU A 9 14.05 -6.21 25.37
N GLN A 10 14.44 -6.36 26.63
CA GLN A 10 13.75 -5.75 27.77
C GLN A 10 13.60 -4.22 27.62
N GLN A 11 14.65 -3.53 27.18
CA GLN A 11 14.65 -2.07 26.95
C GLN A 11 14.09 -1.67 25.58
N HIS A 12 13.85 -2.63 24.70
CA HIS A 12 13.38 -2.42 23.33
C HIS A 12 12.00 -3.01 23.07
N THR A 13 11.28 -3.38 24.14
CA THR A 13 9.94 -3.96 24.08
C THR A 13 8.90 -2.89 24.33
N ALA A 14 7.97 -2.79 23.40
CA ALA A 14 6.72 -2.07 23.56
C ALA A 14 5.58 -3.08 23.66
N GLY A 15 4.49 -2.69 24.30
CA GLY A 15 3.32 -3.55 24.50
C GLY A 15 2.03 -2.76 24.50
N ASN A 16 0.91 -3.47 24.50
CA ASN A 16 -0.40 -2.84 24.69
C ASN A 16 -0.67 -2.69 26.20
N PRO A 17 -0.82 -1.47 26.75
CA PRO A 17 -1.11 -1.27 28.17
C PRO A 17 -2.37 -1.98 28.67
N MET A 18 -3.34 -2.23 27.78
CA MET A 18 -4.60 -2.91 28.09
C MET A 18 -4.56 -4.41 27.82
N ASN A 19 -3.49 -4.93 27.21
CA ASN A 19 -3.32 -6.35 26.95
C ASN A 19 -1.84 -6.75 26.99
N SER A 20 -1.43 -7.31 28.13
CA SER A 20 -0.05 -7.72 28.42
C SER A 20 0.46 -8.87 27.56
N SER A 21 -0.42 -9.64 26.90
CA SER A 21 -0.01 -10.69 25.96
C SER A 21 0.54 -10.13 24.63
N ILE A 22 0.31 -8.84 24.35
CA ILE A 22 0.76 -8.21 23.13
C ILE A 22 2.07 -7.47 23.38
N ARG A 23 3.16 -8.00 22.80
CA ARG A 23 4.50 -7.41 22.84
C ARG A 23 5.10 -7.29 21.45
N TRP A 24 5.80 -6.20 21.18
CA TRP A 24 6.57 -6.03 19.94
C TRP A 24 7.86 -5.27 20.23
N THR A 25 8.80 -5.34 19.28
CA THR A 25 10.06 -4.58 19.35
C THR A 25 10.26 -3.82 18.05
N TYR A 26 10.93 -2.66 18.13
CA TYR A 26 11.34 -1.91 16.94
C TYR A 26 12.65 -2.43 16.34
N LEU A 27 13.38 -3.32 17.04
CA LEU A 27 14.62 -3.88 16.55
C LEU A 27 14.40 -4.79 15.35
N LYS A 28 15.23 -4.63 14.33
CA LYS A 28 15.28 -5.54 13.19
C LYS A 28 16.02 -6.82 13.60
N PRO A 29 15.70 -7.99 13.01
CA PRO A 29 16.39 -9.24 13.34
C PRO A 29 17.92 -9.19 13.21
N ARG A 30 18.46 -8.36 12.30
CA ARG A 30 19.91 -8.16 12.15
C ARG A 30 20.56 -7.46 13.36
N GLU A 31 19.83 -6.53 13.99
CA GLU A 31 20.31 -5.79 15.16
C GLU A 31 20.34 -6.71 16.37
N ILE A 32 19.32 -7.56 16.53
CA ILE A 32 19.29 -8.58 17.58
C ILE A 32 20.42 -9.61 17.40
N VAL A 33 20.74 -10.02 16.17
CA VAL A 33 21.90 -10.88 15.89
C VAL A 33 23.20 -10.20 16.35
N SER A 34 23.37 -8.91 16.04
CA SER A 34 24.56 -8.14 16.45
C SER A 34 24.70 -8.07 17.97
N GLU A 35 23.61 -7.83 18.70
CA GLU A 35 23.63 -7.81 20.17
C GLU A 35 23.88 -9.18 20.78
N LEU A 36 23.31 -10.25 20.20
CA LEU A 36 23.59 -11.62 20.65
C LEU A 36 25.04 -12.03 20.39
N LEU A 37 25.65 -11.54 19.30
CA LEU A 37 27.06 -11.78 19.00
C LEU A 37 27.97 -11.13 20.04
N LYS A 38 27.65 -9.91 20.50
CA LYS A 38 28.38 -9.24 21.60
C LYS A 38 28.28 -10.03 22.92
N LYS A 39 27.20 -10.77 23.12
CA LYS A 39 27.02 -11.70 24.25
C LYS A 39 27.64 -13.09 24.02
N GLY A 40 28.36 -13.30 22.91
CA GLY A 40 29.07 -14.55 22.61
C GLY A 40 28.28 -15.58 21.79
N TYR A 41 27.08 -15.25 21.29
CA TYR A 41 26.26 -16.17 20.50
C TYR A 41 26.31 -15.85 19.01
N SER A 42 26.84 -16.78 18.22
CA SER A 42 26.75 -16.72 16.75
C SER A 42 25.44 -17.35 16.28
N VAL A 43 24.43 -16.51 15.99
CA VAL A 43 23.10 -16.97 15.57
C VAL A 43 22.66 -16.35 14.24
N SER A 44 21.86 -17.10 13.48
CA SER A 44 21.28 -16.59 12.24
C SER A 44 20.01 -15.77 12.50
N ARG A 45 19.62 -14.95 11.50
CA ARG A 45 18.33 -14.23 11.52
C ARG A 45 17.12 -15.16 11.68
N ASN A 46 17.22 -16.43 11.27
CA ASN A 46 16.15 -17.40 11.41
C ASN A 46 15.97 -17.83 12.88
N ILE A 47 17.07 -18.01 13.61
CA ILE A 47 17.03 -18.29 15.05
C ILE A 47 16.43 -17.10 15.81
N VAL A 48 16.79 -15.86 15.44
CA VAL A 48 16.17 -14.68 16.04
C VAL A 48 14.65 -14.62 15.77
N ARG A 49 14.20 -14.93 14.54
CA ARG A 49 12.76 -15.00 14.24
C ARG A 49 12.06 -16.10 15.04
N TYR A 50 12.72 -17.25 15.23
CA TYR A 50 12.23 -18.32 16.07
C TYR A 50 12.10 -17.87 17.53
N LEU A 51 13.11 -17.20 18.08
CA LEU A 51 13.08 -16.66 19.45
C LEU A 51 11.98 -15.62 19.63
N LEU A 52 11.81 -14.70 18.68
CA LEU A 52 10.70 -13.73 18.70
C LEU A 52 9.35 -14.45 18.73
N LYS A 53 9.17 -15.51 17.93
CA LYS A 53 7.93 -16.30 17.93
C LYS A 53 7.74 -17.08 19.24
N LYS A 54 8.80 -17.72 19.73
CA LYS A 54 8.83 -18.50 20.99
C LYS A 54 8.43 -17.63 22.19
N HIS A 55 8.85 -16.36 22.18
CA HIS A 55 8.54 -15.38 23.22
C HIS A 55 7.36 -14.47 22.86
N GLU A 56 6.52 -14.88 21.90
CA GLU A 56 5.24 -14.24 21.55
C GLU A 56 5.33 -12.77 21.11
N TYR A 57 6.45 -12.36 20.52
CA TYR A 57 6.58 -11.05 19.90
C TYR A 57 5.83 -11.00 18.57
N VAL A 58 4.98 -9.99 18.41
CA VAL A 58 4.19 -9.76 17.19
C VAL A 58 4.79 -8.67 16.32
N LYS A 59 4.54 -8.73 15.02
CA LYS A 59 4.84 -7.63 14.09
C LYS A 59 3.68 -6.66 14.04
N ARG A 60 3.99 -5.36 14.04
CA ARG A 60 3.01 -4.28 13.87
C ARG A 60 3.35 -3.46 12.63
N LYS A 61 2.31 -2.98 11.96
CA LYS A 61 2.39 -2.04 10.85
C LYS A 61 1.38 -0.93 11.13
N ALA A 62 1.76 0.33 10.88
CA ALA A 62 0.82 1.44 10.95
C ALA A 62 -0.35 1.20 9.98
N GLN A 63 -1.58 1.41 10.46
CA GLN A 63 -2.81 1.32 9.67
C GLN A 63 -3.42 2.71 9.57
N LYS A 64 -3.76 3.15 8.36
CA LYS A 64 -4.38 4.45 8.11
C LYS A 64 -5.90 4.34 8.26
N ASN A 65 -6.37 3.97 9.45
CA ASN A 65 -7.78 3.68 9.71
C ASN A 65 -8.47 4.75 10.55
N ILE A 66 -7.71 5.77 10.98
CA ILE A 66 -8.25 6.90 11.73
C ILE A 66 -8.70 7.94 10.73
N THR A 67 -10.00 8.25 10.73
CA THR A 67 -10.56 9.33 9.91
C THR A 67 -10.16 10.69 10.51
N MET A 68 -9.67 11.60 9.68
CA MET A 68 -9.23 12.95 10.10
C MET A 68 -10.38 13.89 10.51
N GLY A 69 -11.64 13.48 10.33
CA GLY A 69 -12.83 14.25 10.69
C GLY A 69 -14.12 13.56 10.24
N GLY A 70 -15.24 13.85 10.91
CA GLY A 70 -16.57 13.44 10.49
C GLY A 70 -17.31 14.62 9.87
N HIS A 71 -17.86 14.44 8.66
CA HIS A 71 -18.75 15.44 8.05
C HIS A 71 -20.20 15.13 8.46
N PRO A 72 -21.00 16.10 8.93
CA PRO A 72 -22.38 15.86 9.38
C PRO A 72 -23.24 15.22 8.27
N ASP A 73 -23.06 15.68 7.03
CA ASP A 73 -23.86 15.22 5.89
C ASP A 73 -23.29 13.98 5.17
N ARG A 74 -22.32 13.28 5.77
CA ARG A 74 -21.71 12.10 5.15
C ARG A 74 -22.77 11.06 4.77
N ASN A 75 -23.74 10.81 5.64
CA ASN A 75 -24.80 9.83 5.37
C ASN A 75 -25.74 10.30 4.26
N ALA A 76 -26.17 11.56 4.30
CA ALA A 76 -27.04 12.16 3.29
C ALA A 76 -26.43 12.06 1.87
N GLN A 77 -25.11 12.22 1.75
CA GLN A 77 -24.42 12.01 0.46
C GLN A 77 -24.57 10.57 -0.06
N PHE A 78 -24.38 9.56 0.80
CA PHE A 78 -24.52 8.16 0.39
C PHE A 78 -25.97 7.78 0.08
N GLU A 79 -26.94 8.30 0.82
CA GLU A 79 -28.36 8.10 0.55
C GLU A 79 -28.76 8.69 -0.81
N ASN A 80 -28.34 9.92 -1.10
CA ASN A 80 -28.56 10.56 -2.40
C ASN A 80 -27.94 9.78 -3.55
N ILE A 81 -26.68 9.33 -3.40
CA ILE A 81 -26.02 8.50 -4.42
C ILE A 81 -26.79 7.19 -4.62
N THR A 82 -27.27 6.57 -3.53
CA THR A 82 -28.00 5.30 -3.59
C THR A 82 -29.32 5.47 -4.33
N GLN A 83 -30.09 6.51 -4.01
CA GLN A 83 -31.35 6.82 -4.69
C GLN A 83 -31.12 7.05 -6.18
N LEU A 84 -30.18 7.93 -6.53
CA LEU A 84 -29.85 8.19 -7.94
C LEU A 84 -29.44 6.92 -8.68
N LYS A 85 -28.56 6.09 -8.09
CA LYS A 85 -28.18 4.82 -8.72
C LYS A 85 -29.39 3.95 -9.03
N GLN A 86 -30.36 3.87 -8.11
CA GLN A 86 -31.57 3.08 -8.33
C GLN A 86 -32.42 3.66 -9.47
N ASP A 87 -32.69 4.97 -9.45
CA ASP A 87 -33.50 5.65 -10.47
C ASP A 87 -32.92 5.46 -11.88
N TYR A 88 -31.59 5.58 -12.02
CA TYR A 88 -30.92 5.38 -13.30
C TYR A 88 -30.93 3.92 -13.75
N LEU A 89 -30.77 2.96 -12.84
CA LEU A 89 -30.89 1.53 -13.16
C LEU A 89 -32.29 1.18 -13.67
N ASP A 90 -33.33 1.66 -12.99
CA ASP A 90 -34.74 1.41 -13.32
C ASP A 90 -35.14 2.06 -14.65
N ALA A 91 -34.63 3.26 -14.94
CA ALA A 91 -34.80 3.93 -16.23
C ALA A 91 -34.01 3.28 -17.38
N GLY A 92 -33.24 2.23 -17.11
CA GLY A 92 -32.44 1.54 -18.11
C GLY A 92 -31.08 2.19 -18.41
N ASN A 93 -30.77 3.32 -17.77
CA ASN A 93 -29.56 4.09 -17.99
C ASN A 93 -28.30 3.41 -17.41
N PRO A 94 -27.11 3.72 -17.93
CA PRO A 94 -25.87 3.21 -17.37
C PRO A 94 -25.54 3.90 -16.04
N VAL A 95 -25.00 3.11 -15.10
CA VAL A 95 -24.40 3.61 -13.86
C VAL A 95 -22.92 3.28 -13.90
N ILE A 96 -22.10 4.32 -14.06
CA ILE A 96 -20.67 4.18 -14.36
C ILE A 96 -19.88 4.71 -13.17
N SER A 97 -18.95 3.88 -12.68
CA SER A 97 -17.90 4.32 -11.76
C SER A 97 -16.64 4.61 -12.55
N MET A 98 -16.12 5.82 -12.43
CA MET A 98 -14.84 6.23 -13.04
C MET A 98 -13.87 6.66 -11.94
N ASP A 99 -12.61 6.24 -12.07
CA ASP A 99 -11.54 6.67 -11.19
C ASP A 99 -10.22 6.75 -11.95
N THR A 100 -9.44 7.80 -11.70
CA THR A 100 -8.06 7.89 -12.17
C THR A 100 -7.13 7.38 -11.09
N LYS A 101 -6.34 6.36 -11.45
CA LYS A 101 -5.35 5.80 -10.53
C LYS A 101 -4.01 6.53 -10.67
N LYS A 102 -2.99 5.96 -10.05
CA LYS A 102 -1.63 6.50 -10.06
C LYS A 102 -1.17 6.78 -11.49
N LYS A 103 -0.78 8.03 -11.75
CA LYS A 103 -0.10 8.44 -12.99
C LYS A 103 1.31 7.85 -12.97
N GLU A 104 1.71 7.23 -14.07
CA GLU A 104 3.03 6.63 -14.21
C GLU A 104 3.89 7.47 -15.14
N LEU A 105 5.06 7.88 -14.65
CA LEU A 105 6.02 8.62 -15.47
C LEU A 105 6.68 7.67 -16.49
N LEU A 106 6.77 8.15 -17.73
CA LEU A 106 7.51 7.49 -18.81
C LEU A 106 8.94 8.01 -18.84
N GLY A 107 9.89 7.09 -19.03
CA GLY A 107 11.32 7.40 -19.06
C GLY A 107 12.16 6.34 -18.35
N THR A 108 13.43 6.66 -18.15
CA THR A 108 14.45 5.80 -17.54
C THR A 108 14.35 5.80 -16.01
N PHE A 109 13.16 5.52 -15.48
CA PHE A 109 12.86 5.55 -14.04
C PHE A 109 12.89 4.16 -13.41
N TYR A 110 13.16 4.12 -12.12
CA TYR A 110 13.15 2.86 -11.38
C TYR A 110 11.72 2.29 -11.29
N ARG A 111 11.58 1.00 -11.61
CA ARG A 111 10.32 0.24 -11.48
C ARG A 111 10.57 -0.95 -10.56
N ASN A 112 9.81 -1.03 -9.48
CA ASN A 112 9.92 -2.14 -8.54
C ASN A 112 9.55 -3.46 -9.24
N GLY A 113 10.45 -4.45 -9.21
CA GLY A 113 10.28 -5.72 -9.88
C GLY A 113 11.61 -6.42 -10.13
N SER A 114 11.57 -7.58 -10.78
CA SER A 114 12.77 -8.30 -11.21
C SER A 114 12.47 -9.00 -12.53
N LEU A 115 13.46 -9.02 -13.42
CA LEU A 115 13.36 -9.59 -14.76
C LEU A 115 14.55 -10.53 -14.97
N TYR A 116 14.34 -11.64 -15.66
CA TYR A 116 15.44 -12.44 -16.19
C TYR A 116 15.96 -11.73 -17.45
N THR A 117 17.16 -11.16 -17.38
CA THR A 117 17.78 -10.40 -18.46
C THR A 117 19.27 -10.72 -18.57
N GLN A 118 19.80 -10.59 -19.79
CA GLN A 118 21.23 -10.82 -20.08
C GLN A 118 22.10 -9.60 -19.76
N ALA A 119 21.49 -8.42 -19.51
CA ALA A 119 22.18 -7.19 -19.19
C ALA A 119 21.46 -6.38 -18.11
N ALA A 120 22.21 -5.60 -17.35
CA ALA A 120 21.66 -4.67 -16.37
C ALA A 120 20.84 -3.57 -17.08
N ILE A 121 19.63 -3.31 -16.58
CA ILE A 121 18.81 -2.19 -17.02
C ILE A 121 19.21 -0.97 -16.19
N GLN A 122 19.78 0.03 -16.85
CA GLN A 122 20.15 1.30 -16.20
C GLN A 122 18.91 2.17 -15.98
N THR A 123 18.84 2.81 -14.81
CA THR A 123 17.83 3.80 -14.46
C THR A 123 18.51 5.06 -13.93
N ASN A 124 17.80 6.18 -13.94
CA ASN A 124 18.27 7.40 -13.30
C ASN A 124 18.51 7.15 -11.80
N ASP A 125 19.43 7.92 -11.21
CA ASP A 125 19.71 7.89 -9.77
C ASP A 125 18.60 8.58 -8.97
N HIS A 126 17.88 9.52 -9.59
CA HIS A 126 16.73 10.22 -9.05
C HIS A 126 15.56 10.25 -10.06
N ASP A 127 14.35 9.99 -9.57
CA ASP A 127 13.13 10.00 -10.37
C ASP A 127 12.39 11.34 -10.20
N PHE A 128 12.69 12.32 -11.06
CA PHE A 128 11.98 13.60 -11.10
C PHE A 128 10.96 13.66 -12.25
N PRO A 129 9.75 14.23 -12.03
CA PRO A 129 8.79 14.45 -13.12
C PRO A 129 9.34 15.24 -14.30
N SER A 130 10.28 16.16 -14.06
CA SER A 130 10.94 16.96 -15.11
C SER A 130 11.83 16.14 -16.05
N SER A 131 12.28 14.96 -15.62
CA SER A 131 13.09 14.05 -16.41
C SER A 131 12.24 13.05 -17.21
N ALA A 132 10.91 13.15 -17.11
CA ALA A 132 10.00 12.25 -17.79
C ALA A 132 9.81 12.67 -19.25
N THR A 133 9.72 11.69 -20.14
CA THR A 133 9.33 11.91 -21.53
C THR A 133 7.82 12.04 -21.71
N GLY A 134 7.06 11.75 -20.64
CA GLY A 134 5.61 11.90 -20.57
C GLY A 134 5.05 11.19 -19.34
N SER A 135 3.73 11.11 -19.25
CA SER A 135 3.03 10.32 -18.23
C SER A 135 1.92 9.50 -18.84
N VAL A 136 1.74 8.29 -18.35
CA VAL A 136 0.55 7.48 -18.63
C VAL A 136 -0.44 7.68 -17.49
N ILE A 137 -1.67 8.01 -17.83
CA ILE A 137 -2.76 8.18 -16.87
C ILE A 137 -3.80 7.08 -17.10
N PRO A 138 -3.90 6.09 -16.19
CA PRO A 138 -4.90 5.05 -16.29
C PRO A 138 -6.25 5.58 -15.79
N HIS A 139 -7.25 5.49 -16.67
CA HIS A 139 -8.64 5.74 -16.35
C HIS A 139 -9.37 4.40 -16.27
N GLY A 140 -9.84 4.04 -15.08
CA GLY A 140 -10.63 2.84 -14.86
C GLY A 140 -12.11 3.17 -14.95
N PHE A 141 -12.83 2.42 -15.78
CA PHE A 141 -14.28 2.48 -15.91
C PHE A 141 -14.87 1.15 -15.47
N TYR A 142 -15.96 1.23 -14.71
CA TYR A 142 -16.72 0.05 -14.33
C TYR A 142 -18.21 0.32 -14.51
N ASP A 143 -18.82 -0.41 -15.45
CA ASP A 143 -20.26 -0.42 -15.68
C ASP A 143 -20.89 -1.43 -14.72
N LEU A 144 -21.60 -0.92 -13.73
CA LEU A 144 -22.24 -1.72 -12.69
C LEU A 144 -23.38 -2.60 -13.23
N LYS A 145 -24.05 -2.16 -14.31
CA LYS A 145 -25.19 -2.87 -14.90
C LYS A 145 -24.72 -4.01 -15.79
N ARG A 146 -23.70 -3.76 -16.61
CA ARG A 146 -23.09 -4.79 -17.48
C ARG A 146 -22.11 -5.68 -16.75
N ASN A 147 -21.67 -5.29 -15.55
CA ASN A 147 -20.61 -5.95 -14.79
C ASN A 147 -19.32 -6.07 -15.63
N THR A 148 -18.98 -5.01 -16.36
CA THR A 148 -17.80 -4.95 -17.22
C THR A 148 -16.91 -3.78 -16.81
N GLY A 149 -15.60 -4.03 -16.83
CA GLY A 149 -14.58 -3.04 -16.54
C GLY A 149 -13.71 -2.78 -17.75
N TYR A 150 -13.31 -1.53 -17.94
CA TYR A 150 -12.40 -1.11 -18.99
C TYR A 150 -11.33 -0.18 -18.43
N ILE A 151 -10.15 -0.21 -19.03
CA ILE A 151 -9.06 0.69 -18.67
C ILE A 151 -8.59 1.38 -19.94
N THR A 152 -8.65 2.70 -19.93
CA THR A 152 -8.08 3.54 -20.98
C THR A 152 -6.78 4.14 -20.49
N LEU A 153 -5.73 4.03 -21.29
CA LEU A 153 -4.41 4.59 -21.00
C LEU A 153 -4.22 5.85 -21.82
N GLY A 154 -4.35 7.01 -21.16
CA GLY A 154 -4.10 8.31 -21.78
C GLY A 154 -2.67 8.77 -21.59
N THR A 155 -2.14 9.53 -22.55
CA THR A 155 -0.88 10.28 -22.41
C THR A 155 -1.11 11.80 -22.26
N SER A 156 -2.37 12.22 -22.33
CA SER A 156 -2.84 13.60 -22.14
C SER A 156 -3.26 13.85 -20.68
N HIS A 157 -3.69 15.07 -20.38
CA HIS A 157 -4.17 15.49 -19.08
C HIS A 157 -5.60 14.99 -18.81
N ASP A 158 -5.98 14.93 -17.53
CA ASP A 158 -7.33 14.52 -17.10
C ASP A 158 -8.33 15.66 -17.35
N THR A 159 -8.84 15.75 -18.57
CA THR A 159 -9.89 16.70 -18.94
C THR A 159 -11.26 16.00 -18.97
N SER A 160 -12.34 16.78 -18.82
CA SER A 160 -13.71 16.27 -18.99
C SER A 160 -13.94 15.69 -20.38
N GLU A 161 -13.34 16.28 -21.41
CA GLU A 161 -13.38 15.79 -22.78
C GLU A 161 -12.77 14.39 -22.90
N PHE A 162 -11.59 14.16 -22.32
CA PHE A 162 -10.94 12.85 -22.31
C PHE A 162 -11.73 11.79 -21.52
N ALA A 163 -12.34 12.21 -20.41
CA ALA A 163 -13.22 11.33 -19.65
C ALA A 163 -14.44 10.88 -20.47
N CYS A 164 -15.03 11.79 -21.26
CA CYS A 164 -16.12 11.45 -22.19
C CYS A 164 -15.65 10.57 -23.36
N ASP A 165 -14.47 10.83 -23.93
CA ASP A 165 -13.89 10.01 -25.01
C ASP A 165 -13.57 8.57 -24.55
N SER A 166 -13.39 8.40 -23.24
CA SER A 166 -13.20 7.09 -22.63
C SER A 166 -14.52 6.36 -22.31
N LEU A 167 -15.67 7.00 -22.51
CA LEU A 167 -16.99 6.38 -22.47
C LEU A 167 -17.32 5.86 -23.87
N PHE A 168 -17.60 4.55 -23.96
CA PHE A 168 -17.93 3.86 -25.21
C PHE A 168 -19.30 4.26 -25.77
#